data_AF-A0A960KWC7-F1
#
_entry.id   AF-A0A960KWC7-F1
#
_cell.length_a   1.000
_cell.length_b   1.000
_cell.length_c   1.000
_cell.angle_alpha   90.00
_cell.angle_beta   90.00
_cell.angle_gamma   90.00
#
_symmetry.space_group_name_H-M   'P 1'
#
loop_
_entity.id
_entity.type
_entity.pdbx_description
1 polymer ?
#
loop_
_entity_poly.entity_id
_entity_poly.type
_entity_poly.pdbx_seq_one_letter_code
_entity_poly.pdbx_strand_id
1 'polypeptide(L)'
;MKKLGFVCLLTAMVACGPRPFSNLHMVSLPETNGGQALPLHIIPVDATLLIKVTSMSPEDWFVSDVVMTTSGIHKRVFSGAQKEIVKIERKNDRNDFVVVVDYANVDNVDQQRILIGKEFQQSKDIYLLVGKEAIRIVDKKVYEDFLRNF
;
A
#
# COMPACT_ATOMS: atom_id res chain seq x y z
N MET A 1 -22.56 -33.02 50.13
CA MET A 1 -21.52 -32.11 49.59
C MET A 1 -20.95 -32.72 48.32
N LYS A 2 -21.41 -32.30 47.14
CA LYS A 2 -20.89 -32.75 45.83
C LYS A 2 -20.19 -31.57 45.17
N LYS A 3 -18.90 -31.77 44.84
CA LYS A 3 -18.04 -30.79 44.15
C LYS A 3 -18.58 -30.57 42.73
N LEU A 4 -19.08 -29.38 42.44
CA LEU A 4 -19.29 -28.90 41.07
C LEU A 4 -18.08 -28.05 40.71
N GLY A 5 -17.16 -28.68 39.98
CA GLY A 5 -16.19 -27.94 39.18
C GLY A 5 -16.90 -27.35 37.97
N PHE A 6 -16.63 -26.09 37.67
CA PHE A 6 -16.65 -25.53 36.32
C PHE A 6 -15.97 -24.16 36.40
N VAL A 7 -14.63 -24.17 36.40
CA VAL A 7 -13.88 -22.97 36.04
C VAL A 7 -13.93 -22.91 34.52
N CYS A 8 -14.95 -22.24 34.00
CA CYS A 8 -14.98 -21.87 32.59
C CYS A 8 -13.95 -20.76 32.41
N LEU A 9 -12.71 -21.14 32.08
CA LEU A 9 -11.70 -20.22 31.59
C LEU A 9 -12.23 -19.67 30.25
N LEU A 10 -12.91 -18.52 30.30
CA LEU A 10 -13.12 -17.67 29.15
C LEU A 10 -11.75 -17.11 28.75
N THR A 11 -10.95 -17.91 28.05
CA THR A 11 -9.90 -17.37 27.19
C THR A 11 -10.63 -16.61 26.09
N ALA A 12 -10.83 -15.32 26.32
CA ALA A 12 -11.13 -14.39 25.25
C ALA A 12 -10.02 -14.57 24.21
N MET A 13 -10.34 -15.29 23.13
CA MET A 13 -9.60 -15.17 21.89
C MET A 13 -9.71 -13.71 21.53
N VAL A 14 -8.64 -12.95 21.80
CA VAL A 14 -8.47 -11.64 21.19
C VAL A 14 -8.41 -11.95 19.71
N ALA A 15 -9.56 -11.87 19.04
CA ALA A 15 -9.60 -11.82 17.60
C ALA A 15 -8.80 -10.58 17.24
N CYS A 16 -7.53 -10.77 16.87
CA CYS A 16 -6.68 -9.70 16.36
C CYS A 16 -7.35 -9.19 15.09
N GLY A 17 -8.22 -8.20 15.24
CA GLY A 17 -8.78 -7.46 14.12
C GLY A 17 -7.65 -6.83 13.30
N PRO A 18 -7.92 -6.43 12.04
CA PRO A 18 -6.96 -5.72 11.22
C PRO A 18 -6.41 -4.51 11.98
N ARG A 19 -5.13 -4.20 11.81
CA ARG A 19 -4.55 -3.01 12.44
C ARG A 19 -5.24 -1.76 11.87
N PRO A 20 -5.52 -0.74 12.69
CA PRO A 20 -6.18 0.48 12.21
C PRO A 20 -5.29 1.33 11.29
N PHE A 21 -3.97 1.10 11.31
CA PHE A 21 -3.01 1.83 10.48
C PHE A 21 -1.87 0.93 10.00
N SER A 22 -1.28 1.28 8.86
CA SER A 22 0.01 0.76 8.38
C SER A 22 0.94 1.92 8.00
N ASN A 23 2.23 1.73 8.21
CA ASN A 23 3.28 2.62 7.70
C ASN A 23 3.83 2.03 6.40
N LEU A 24 3.80 2.83 5.33
CA LEU A 24 4.43 2.50 4.06
C LEU A 24 5.81 3.15 4.04
N HIS A 25 6.84 2.32 4.17
CA HIS A 25 8.24 2.72 4.06
C HIS A 25 8.63 2.59 2.59
N MET A 26 8.92 3.71 1.96
CA MET A 26 9.21 3.79 0.53
C MET A 26 10.62 4.34 0.32
N VAL A 27 11.32 3.74 -0.62
CA VAL A 27 12.62 4.22 -1.11
C VAL A 27 12.69 4.12 -2.61
N SER A 28 13.27 5.12 -3.28
CA SER A 28 13.44 5.15 -4.73
C SER A 28 14.89 4.96 -5.17
N LEU A 29 15.09 4.34 -6.34
CA LEU A 29 16.39 4.30 -7.03
C LEU A 29 16.82 5.72 -7.46
N PRO A 30 18.12 6.02 -7.64
CA PRO A 30 18.53 7.33 -8.17
C PRO A 30 17.94 7.60 -9.57
N GLU A 31 17.91 6.58 -10.41
CA GLU A 31 17.42 6.62 -11.80
C GLU A 31 15.89 6.51 -11.94
N THR A 32 15.15 6.51 -10.83
CA THR A 32 13.68 6.43 -10.84
C THR A 32 13.09 7.51 -11.75
N ASN A 33 12.20 7.12 -12.66
CA ASN A 33 11.59 8.01 -13.66
C ASN A 33 12.59 8.82 -14.50
N GLY A 34 13.76 8.24 -14.77
CA GLY A 34 14.83 8.96 -15.48
C GLY A 34 15.35 10.19 -14.71
N GLY A 35 15.23 10.21 -13.38
CA GLY A 35 15.64 11.32 -12.51
C GLY A 35 14.57 12.40 -12.32
N GLN A 36 13.39 12.24 -12.92
CA GLN A 36 12.28 13.18 -12.74
C GLN A 36 11.50 12.91 -11.46
N ALA A 37 10.76 13.90 -10.99
CA ALA A 37 9.81 13.72 -9.90
C ALA A 37 8.68 12.76 -10.32
N LEU A 38 8.23 11.93 -9.38
CA LEU A 38 7.18 10.94 -9.55
C LEU A 38 6.00 11.27 -8.65
N PRO A 39 4.82 11.54 -9.22
CA PRO A 39 3.59 11.50 -8.46
C PRO A 39 3.37 10.11 -7.86
N LEU A 40 3.12 10.08 -6.55
CA LEU A 40 2.74 8.89 -5.79
C LEU A 40 1.32 9.09 -5.27
N HIS A 41 0.48 8.08 -5.47
CA HIS A 41 -0.91 8.08 -5.05
C HIS A 41 -1.19 6.82 -4.23
N ILE A 42 -1.72 7.01 -3.02
CA ILE A 42 -2.18 5.90 -2.18
C ILE A 42 -3.68 6.05 -2.00
N ILE A 43 -4.39 5.02 -2.43
CA ILE A 43 -5.83 5.05 -2.65
C ILE A 43 -6.47 3.90 -1.86
N PRO A 44 -7.23 4.17 -0.79
CA PRO A 44 -8.02 3.15 -0.10
C PRO A 44 -8.97 2.45 -1.07
N VAL A 45 -9.05 1.12 -0.98
CA VAL A 45 -9.91 0.32 -1.86
C VAL A 45 -11.28 0.18 -1.24
N ASP A 46 -12.22 0.93 -1.78
CA ASP A 46 -13.65 0.66 -1.62
C ASP A 46 -14.07 -0.38 -2.68
N ALA A 47 -15.00 -1.28 -2.37
CA ALA A 47 -15.30 -2.44 -3.23
C ALA A 47 -15.64 -2.05 -4.70
N THR A 48 -16.31 -0.92 -4.89
CA THR A 48 -16.64 -0.33 -6.20
C THR A 48 -15.41 0.19 -6.96
N LEU A 49 -14.39 0.66 -6.24
CA LEU A 49 -13.19 1.26 -6.83
C LEU A 49 -12.28 0.22 -7.49
N LEU A 50 -12.05 -0.93 -6.85
CA LEU A 50 -11.20 -1.98 -7.42
C LEU A 50 -11.74 -2.46 -8.77
N ILE A 51 -13.06 -2.60 -8.88
CA ILE A 51 -13.73 -3.02 -10.12
C ILE A 51 -13.53 -1.97 -11.21
N LYS A 52 -13.69 -0.67 -10.89
CA LYS A 52 -13.43 0.41 -11.84
C LYS A 52 -11.97 0.45 -12.31
N VAL A 53 -11.03 0.41 -11.37
CA VAL A 53 -9.58 0.43 -11.64
C VAL A 53 -9.13 -0.75 -12.50
N THR A 54 -9.71 -1.93 -12.33
CA THR A 54 -9.38 -3.13 -13.12
C THR A 54 -10.05 -3.16 -14.49
N SER A 55 -11.12 -2.39 -14.68
CA SER A 55 -11.88 -2.31 -15.94
C SER A 55 -11.45 -1.16 -16.87
N MET A 56 -10.63 -0.23 -16.39
CA MET A 56 -10.18 0.93 -17.16
C MET A 56 -8.88 0.62 -17.91
N SER A 57 -8.73 1.21 -19.10
CA SER A 57 -7.45 1.22 -19.79
C SER A 57 -6.42 1.93 -18.89
N PRO A 58 -5.13 1.59 -18.97
CA PRO A 58 -4.17 2.19 -18.06
C PRO A 58 -3.95 3.70 -18.23
N GLU A 59 -4.28 4.25 -19.40
CA GLU A 59 -4.24 5.67 -19.74
C GLU A 59 -5.44 6.47 -19.19
N ASP A 60 -6.57 5.80 -18.93
CA ASP A 60 -7.81 6.40 -18.44
C ASP A 60 -7.98 6.35 -16.91
N TRP A 61 -6.96 5.95 -16.15
CA TRP A 61 -7.11 5.78 -14.69
C TRP A 61 -7.32 7.13 -13.98
N PHE A 62 -6.54 8.15 -14.31
CA PHE A 62 -6.59 9.45 -13.62
C PHE A 62 -7.64 10.41 -14.18
N VAL A 63 -8.60 9.94 -14.98
CA VAL A 63 -9.77 10.76 -15.29
C VAL A 63 -10.65 10.86 -14.04
N SER A 64 -11.43 11.94 -13.94
CA SER A 64 -12.19 12.43 -12.77
C SER A 64 -12.92 11.39 -11.90
N ASP A 65 -13.19 10.21 -12.44
CA ASP A 65 -14.06 9.19 -11.88
C ASP A 65 -13.44 8.40 -10.71
N VAL A 66 -12.10 8.28 -10.68
CA VAL A 66 -11.40 7.69 -9.52
C VAL A 66 -11.51 8.61 -8.31
N VAL A 67 -11.36 9.92 -8.49
CA VAL A 67 -11.54 10.90 -7.39
C VAL A 67 -12.95 10.85 -6.80
N MET A 68 -13.96 10.61 -7.62
CA MET A 68 -15.37 10.56 -7.19
C MET A 68 -15.76 9.27 -6.43
N THR A 69 -14.96 8.21 -6.52
CA THR A 69 -15.31 6.89 -5.98
C THR A 69 -14.40 6.38 -4.87
N THR A 70 -13.42 7.18 -4.46
CA THR A 70 -12.54 6.86 -3.33
C THR A 70 -12.97 7.59 -2.08
N SER A 71 -12.87 6.93 -0.93
CA SER A 71 -12.95 7.58 0.39
C SER A 71 -11.80 8.58 0.67
N GLY A 72 -10.79 8.65 -0.20
CA GLY A 72 -9.73 9.67 -0.21
C GLY A 72 -8.55 9.30 -1.10
N ILE A 73 -7.68 10.26 -1.43
CA ILE A 73 -6.41 10.02 -2.13
C ILE A 73 -5.29 10.71 -1.37
N HIS A 74 -4.31 9.93 -0.90
CA HIS A 74 -3.08 10.48 -0.34
C HIS A 74 -2.09 10.71 -1.47
N LYS A 75 -1.84 11.97 -1.82
CA LYS A 75 -0.89 12.37 -2.86
C LYS A 75 0.47 12.73 -2.26
N ARG A 76 1.53 12.30 -2.94
CA ARG A 76 2.93 12.58 -2.63
C ARG A 76 3.74 12.75 -3.90
N VAL A 77 4.93 13.29 -3.76
CA VAL A 77 5.89 13.40 -4.86
C VAL A 77 7.21 12.82 -4.38
N PHE A 78 7.71 11.85 -5.14
CA PHE A 78 8.97 11.17 -4.91
C PHE A 78 9.98 11.61 -5.97
N SER A 79 11.17 12.05 -5.59
CA SER A 79 12.31 12.13 -6.51
C SER A 79 13.08 10.81 -6.49
N GLY A 80 14.02 10.65 -7.42
CA GLY A 80 15.06 9.63 -7.27
C GLY A 80 15.85 9.83 -5.96
N ALA A 81 16.39 8.74 -5.41
CA ALA A 81 17.16 8.74 -4.17
C ALA A 81 16.42 9.23 -2.91
N GLN A 82 15.08 9.18 -2.91
CA GLN A 82 14.27 9.67 -1.81
C GLN A 82 13.81 8.52 -0.91
N LYS A 83 13.62 8.85 0.38
CA LYS A 83 13.03 7.99 1.40
C LYS A 83 11.79 8.68 1.94
N GLU A 84 10.68 7.96 2.10
CA GLU A 84 9.47 8.49 2.70
C GLU A 84 8.76 7.43 3.54
N ILE A 85 8.09 7.87 4.59
CA ILE A 85 7.21 7.03 5.40
C ILE A 85 5.82 7.65 5.38
N VAL A 86 4.85 6.94 4.83
CA VAL A 86 3.46 7.38 4.81
C VAL A 86 2.63 6.51 5.74
N LYS A 87 2.04 7.13 6.75
CA LYS A 87 1.06 6.46 7.62
C LYS A 87 -0.31 6.50 6.95
N ILE A 88 -0.88 5.32 6.70
CA ILE A 88 -2.20 5.15 6.08
C ILE A 88 -3.15 4.54 7.09
N GLU A 89 -4.33 5.13 7.18
CA GLU A 89 -5.44 4.63 7.98
C GLU A 89 -6.23 3.60 7.18
N ARG A 90 -6.55 2.48 7.80
CA ARG A 90 -7.37 1.43 7.21
C ARG A 90 -8.81 1.65 7.69
N LYS A 91 -9.62 2.27 6.82
CA LYS A 91 -10.93 2.88 7.17
C LYS A 91 -12.15 2.05 6.81
N ASN A 92 -12.00 0.99 6.03
CA ASN A 92 -13.12 0.22 5.50
C ASN A 92 -12.97 -1.28 5.81
N ASP A 93 -14.03 -2.05 5.66
CA ASP A 93 -14.05 -3.48 6.02
C ASP A 93 -12.97 -4.31 5.30
N ARG A 94 -12.60 -3.89 4.08
CA ARG A 94 -11.54 -4.53 3.29
C ARG A 94 -10.16 -4.21 3.82
N ASN A 95 -9.98 -2.98 4.32
CA ASN A 95 -8.72 -2.42 4.78
C ASN A 95 -7.60 -2.43 3.70
N ASP A 96 -7.95 -2.67 2.44
CA ASP A 96 -7.05 -2.75 1.29
C ASP A 96 -6.73 -1.34 0.76
N PHE A 97 -5.59 -1.15 0.10
CA PHE A 97 -5.29 0.08 -0.64
C PHE A 97 -4.40 -0.20 -1.86
N VAL A 98 -4.53 0.63 -2.89
CA VAL A 98 -3.65 0.61 -4.06
C VAL A 98 -2.62 1.73 -3.93
N VAL A 99 -1.36 1.38 -4.15
CA VAL A 99 -0.26 2.33 -4.30
C VAL A 99 0.05 2.44 -5.78
N VAL A 100 0.06 3.66 -6.30
CA VAL A 100 0.32 3.97 -7.71
C VAL A 100 1.46 4.97 -7.79
N VAL A 101 2.43 4.70 -8.65
CA VAL A 101 3.55 5.57 -8.96
C VAL A 101 3.50 5.94 -10.43
N ASP A 102 3.29 7.20 -10.74
CA ASP A 102 3.14 7.67 -12.12
C ASP A 102 4.52 7.89 -12.76
N TYR A 103 4.92 6.97 -13.64
CA TYR A 103 6.15 7.04 -14.41
C TYR A 103 5.86 7.69 -15.77
N ALA A 104 6.69 8.66 -16.16
CA ALA A 104 6.52 9.44 -17.39
C ALA A 104 6.64 8.60 -18.67
N ASN A 105 7.46 7.54 -18.64
CA ASN A 105 7.69 6.65 -19.78
C ASN A 105 7.67 5.20 -19.31
N VAL A 106 6.54 4.52 -19.48
CA VAL A 106 6.40 3.10 -19.15
C VAL A 106 5.55 2.41 -20.20
N ASP A 107 6.05 1.28 -20.71
CA ASP A 107 5.35 0.46 -21.71
C ASP A 107 4.25 -0.41 -21.07
N ASN A 108 4.33 -0.67 -19.76
CA ASN A 108 3.39 -1.48 -19.02
C ASN A 108 3.01 -0.85 -17.67
N VAL A 109 1.84 -0.23 -17.64
CA VAL A 109 1.30 0.48 -16.46
C VAL A 109 0.98 -0.46 -15.28
N ASP A 110 0.87 -1.77 -15.49
CA ASP A 110 0.72 -2.71 -14.37
C ASP A 110 1.92 -2.70 -13.43
N GLN A 111 3.09 -2.28 -13.92
CA GLN A 111 4.30 -2.16 -13.09
C GLN A 111 4.29 -0.93 -12.20
N GLN A 112 3.40 0.03 -12.48
CA GLN A 112 3.25 1.27 -11.73
C GLN A 112 2.38 1.10 -10.48
N ARG A 113 1.73 -0.06 -10.30
CA ARG A 113 0.68 -0.27 -9.30
C ARG A 113 0.91 -1.48 -8.42
N ILE A 114 0.51 -1.35 -7.16
CA ILE A 114 0.48 -2.44 -6.20
C ILE A 114 -0.80 -2.38 -5.39
N LEU A 115 -1.51 -3.51 -5.33
CA LEU A 115 -2.54 -3.74 -4.34
C LEU A 115 -1.88 -4.24 -3.05
N ILE A 116 -2.08 -3.50 -1.96
CA ILE A 116 -1.77 -3.95 -0.61
C ILE A 116 -3.06 -4.49 -0.02
N GLY A 117 -3.19 -5.81 -0.07
CA GLY A 117 -4.43 -6.53 0.24
C GLY A 117 -4.49 -7.10 1.66
N LYS A 118 -5.42 -8.05 1.81
CA LYS A 118 -5.74 -8.76 3.06
C LYS A 118 -4.52 -9.37 3.75
N GLU A 119 -3.55 -9.85 2.97
CA GLU A 119 -2.33 -10.48 3.46
C GLU A 119 -1.44 -9.53 4.28
N PHE A 120 -1.64 -8.21 4.13
CA PHE A 120 -0.94 -7.19 4.90
C PHE A 120 -1.80 -6.55 6.00
N GLN A 121 -3.02 -7.03 6.27
CA GLN A 121 -3.94 -6.41 7.25
C GLN A 121 -3.38 -6.34 8.68
N GLN A 122 -2.48 -7.26 9.04
CA GLN A 122 -1.83 -7.29 10.35
C GLN A 122 -0.46 -6.59 10.36
N SER A 123 0.03 -6.17 9.19
CA SER A 123 1.34 -5.57 9.02
C SER A 123 1.33 -4.12 9.49
N LYS A 124 2.14 -3.82 10.51
CA LYS A 124 2.39 -2.44 10.96
C LYS A 124 3.20 -1.68 9.93
N ASP A 125 4.22 -2.32 9.38
CA ASP A 125 5.18 -1.72 8.47
C ASP A 125 5.21 -2.53 7.17
N ILE A 126 5.13 -1.85 6.04
CA ILE A 126 5.17 -2.42 4.70
C ILE A 126 6.25 -1.68 3.92
N TYR A 127 7.13 -2.42 3.26
CA TYR A 127 8.31 -1.88 2.62
C TYR A 127 8.15 -1.94 1.10
N LEU A 128 8.41 -0.80 0.46
CA LEU A 128 8.19 -0.59 -0.96
C LEU A 128 9.49 -0.05 -1.59
N LEU A 129 9.88 -0.65 -2.70
CA LEU A 129 10.96 -0.18 -3.55
C LEU A 129 10.35 0.45 -4.81
N VAL A 130 10.67 1.71 -5.06
CA VAL A 130 10.30 2.45 -6.27
C VAL A 130 11.48 2.38 -7.23
N GLY A 131 11.38 1.46 -8.18
CA GLY A 131 12.38 1.15 -9.20
C GLY A 131 12.42 2.14 -10.35
N LYS A 132 13.27 1.91 -11.36
CA LYS A 132 13.38 2.77 -12.55
C LYS A 132 12.03 3.02 -13.25
N GLU A 133 11.22 1.97 -13.39
CA GLU A 133 9.96 1.93 -14.13
C GLU A 133 8.88 1.06 -13.42
N ALA A 134 9.13 0.64 -12.18
CA ALA A 134 8.24 -0.27 -11.47
C ALA A 134 8.29 -0.08 -9.96
N ILE A 135 7.16 -0.21 -9.29
CA ILE A 135 7.07 -0.30 -7.83
C ILE A 135 6.97 -1.77 -7.40
N ARG A 136 7.59 -2.14 -6.27
CA ARG A 136 7.55 -3.50 -5.70
C ARG A 136 7.40 -3.49 -4.18
N ILE A 137 6.62 -4.41 -3.63
CA ILE A 137 6.70 -4.77 -2.20
C ILE A 137 7.95 -5.61 -2.01
N VAL A 138 8.74 -5.28 -1.02
CA VAL A 138 9.96 -6.00 -0.64
C VAL A 138 9.91 -6.37 0.83
N ASP A 139 10.74 -7.32 1.24
CA ASP A 139 10.93 -7.56 2.67
C ASP A 139 11.75 -6.44 3.32
N LYS A 140 11.71 -6.39 4.66
CA LYS A 140 12.46 -5.41 5.45
C LYS A 140 13.96 -5.48 5.20
N LYS A 141 14.51 -6.68 5.00
CA LYS A 141 15.96 -6.87 4.85
C LYS A 141 16.44 -6.28 3.52
N VAL A 142 15.75 -6.57 2.43
CA VAL A 142 16.00 -6.00 1.10
C VAL A 142 15.88 -4.48 1.15
N TYR A 143 14.86 -3.95 1.83
CA TYR A 143 14.73 -2.50 2.04
C TYR A 143 15.92 -1.92 2.80
N GLU A 144 16.33 -2.51 3.93
CA GLU A 144 17.47 -2.04 4.72
C GLU A 144 18.81 -2.18 4.00
N ASP A 145 19.03 -3.29 3.28
CA ASP A 145 20.21 -3.51 2.45
C ASP A 145 20.27 -2.46 1.34
N PHE A 146 19.12 -2.11 0.75
CA PHE A 146 19.04 -1.01 -0.20
C PHE A 146 19.42 0.32 0.44
N LEU A 147 18.89 0.64 1.63
CA LEU A 147 19.22 1.87 2.36
C LEU A 147 20.70 2.03 2.72
N ARG A 148 21.46 0.93 2.81
CA ARG A 148 22.89 0.93 3.17
C ARG A 148 23.80 1.13 1.97
N ASN A 149 23.37 0.69 0.80
CA ASN A 149 24.12 0.79 -0.45
C ASN A 149 23.88 2.11 -1.18
N PHE A 150 23.26 3.06 -0.49
CA PHE A 150 22.74 4.33 -0.98
C PHE A 150 23.07 5.44 0.00
#